data_AF-A0A5K3FWW8-F1
#
_entry.id   AF-A0A5K3FWW8-F1
#
_cell.length_a   1.000
_cell.length_b   1.000
_cell.length_c   1.000
_cell.angle_alpha   90.00
_cell.angle_beta   90.00
_cell.angle_gamma   90.00
#
_symmetry.space_group_name_H-M   'P 1'
#
loop_
_entity.id
_entity.type
_entity.pdbx_description
1 polymer ?
#
loop_
_entity_poly.entity_id
_entity_poly.type
_entity_poly.pdbx_seq_one_letter_code
_entity_poly.pdbx_strand_id
1 'polypeptide(L)' 'MKREILTIFIGQCGVQIGTNFWEQLLYEHDINPDGFSQLKKTDFESVHEPFAFFNVTKENRY' A
#
# COMPACT_ATOMS: atom_id res chain seq x y z
N MET A 1 0.23 -10.05 -15.81
CA MET A 1 -1.21 -9.89 -15.55
C MET A 1 -1.36 -9.36 -14.13
N LYS A 2 -1.99 -8.20 -13.92
CA LYS A 2 -2.13 -7.60 -12.59
C LYS A 2 -3.16 -8.41 -11.78
N ARG A 3 -2.77 -8.92 -10.61
CA ARG A 3 -3.66 -9.68 -9.71
C ARG A 3 -4.09 -8.73 -8.61
N GLU A 4 -5.31 -8.23 -8.68
CA GLU A 4 -5.83 -7.24 -7.73
C GLU A 4 -6.74 -7.91 -6.70
N ILE A 5 -6.66 -7.46 -5.44
CA ILE A 5 -7.46 -7.94 -4.32
C ILE A 5 -8.31 -6.78 -3.79
N LEU A 6 -9.63 -6.99 -3.71
CA LEU A 6 -10.52 -6.10 -2.98
C LEU A 6 -10.65 -6.57 -1.52
N THR A 7 -10.15 -5.78 -0.59
CA THR A 7 -10.23 -6.09 0.86
C THR A 7 -11.39 -5.34 1.49
N ILE A 8 -12.28 -6.04 2.21
CA ILE A 8 -13.46 -5.46 2.86
C ILE A 8 -13.35 -5.68 4.38
N PHE A 9 -13.33 -4.60 5.15
CA PHE A 9 -13.33 -4.62 6.61
C PHE A 9 -14.72 -4.26 7.14
N ILE A 10 -15.33 -5.12 7.96
CA ILE A 10 -16.72 -4.97 8.43
C ILE A 10 -16.77 -4.95 9.96
N GLY A 11 -17.56 -4.04 10.53
CA GLY A 11 -17.75 -3.88 11.97
C GLY A 11 -16.59 -3.15 12.66
N GLN A 12 -16.78 -2.78 13.93
CA GLN A 12 -15.81 -1.96 14.68
C GLN A 12 -14.42 -2.62 14.74
N CYS A 13 -14.34 -3.88 15.15
CA CYS A 13 -13.06 -4.59 15.24
C CYS A 13 -12.42 -4.78 13.86
N GLY A 14 -13.23 -5.04 12.82
CA GLY A 14 -12.74 -5.21 11.45
C GLY A 14 -12.10 -3.93 10.91
N VAL A 15 -12.77 -2.78 11.12
CA VAL A 15 -12.23 -1.47 10.71
C VAL A 15 -10.94 -1.13 11.47
N GLN A 16 -10.89 -1.39 12.77
CA GLN A 16 -9.69 -1.14 13.59
C GLN A 16 -8.48 -1.97 13.12
N ILE A 17 -8.69 -3.25 12.82
CA ILE A 17 -7.64 -4.12 12.27
C ILE A 17 -7.26 -3.65 10.86
N GLY A 18 -8.24 -3.23 10.04
CA GLY A 18 -7.99 -2.71 8.70
C GLY A 18 -7.11 -1.47 8.68
N THR A 19 -7.29 -0.56 9.64
CA THR A 19 -6.39 0.59 9.82
C THR A 19 -4.95 0.15 10.06
N ASN A 20 -4.73 -0.71 11.06
CA ASN A 20 -3.38 -1.20 11.39
C ASN A 20 -2.75 -2.01 10.25
N PHE A 21 -3.56 -2.78 9.52
CA PHE A 21 -3.12 -3.53 8.34
C PHE A 21 -2.54 -2.61 7.26
N TRP A 22 -3.25 -1.51 6.94
CA TRP A 22 -2.76 -0.54 5.97
C TRP A 22 -1.54 0.22 6.50
N GLU A 23 -1.53 0.64 7.76
CA GLU A 23 -0.37 1.30 8.37
C GLU A 23 0.90 0.44 8.29
N GLN A 24 0.78 -0.86 8.56
CA GLN A 24 1.90 -1.79 8.45
C GLN A 24 2.39 -1.94 7.00
N LEU A 25 1.47 -2.06 6.03
CA LEU A 25 1.84 -2.11 4.61
C LEU A 25 2.55 -0.83 4.15
N LEU A 26 2.07 0.34 4.57
CA LEU A 26 2.73 1.61 4.24
C LEU A 26 4.16 1.65 4.81
N TYR A 27 4.32 1.22 6.06
CA TYR A 27 5.62 1.16 6.73
C TYR A 27 6.59 0.17 6.06
N GLU A 28 6.13 -1.04 5.71
CA GLU A 28 6.96 -2.07 5.06
C GLU A 28 7.44 -1.68 3.65
N HIS A 29 6.73 -0.77 2.98
CA HIS A 29 6.98 -0.37 1.60
C HIS A 29 7.47 1.08 1.45
N ASP A 30 7.88 1.71 2.56
CA ASP A 30 8.36 3.10 2.59
C ASP A 30 7.38 4.08 1.91
N ILE A 31 6.08 3.88 2.12
CA ILE A 31 5.01 4.75 1.63
C ILE A 31 4.58 5.65 2.79
N ASN A 32 4.57 6.95 2.55
CA ASN A 32 4.09 7.93 3.51
C ASN A 32 2.57 7.81 3.73
N PRO A 33 2.05 8.29 4.88
CA PRO A 33 0.61 8.35 5.12
C PRO A 33 -0.18 9.17 4.09
N ASP A 34 0.48 10.04 3.33
CA ASP A 34 -0.11 10.79 2.23
C ASP A 34 -0.21 9.98 0.92
N GLY A 35 0.38 8.79 0.85
CA GLY A 35 0.39 7.87 -0.29
C GLY A 35 1.60 8.00 -1.22
N PHE A 36 2.57 8.87 -0.91
CA PHE A 36 3.79 9.00 -1.72
C PHE A 36 4.92 8.10 -1.20
N SER A 37 5.61 7.40 -2.09
CA SER A 37 6.79 6.61 -1.72
C SER A 37 7.98 7.52 -1.42
N GLN A 38 8.74 7.16 -0.38
CA GLN A 38 10.02 7.79 -0.05
C GLN A 38 11.16 7.29 -0.93
N LEU A 39 10.99 6.15 -1.60
CA LEU A 39 12.02 5.51 -2.40
C LEU A 39 12.17 6.25 -3.73
N LYS A 40 13.42 6.52 -4.10
CA LYS A 40 13.71 7.09 -5.42
C LYS A 40 13.62 5.95 -6.44
N LYS A 41 12.99 6.22 -7.59
CA LYS A 41 12.83 5.26 -8.70
C LYS A 41 14.12 4.61 -9.20
N THR A 42 15.30 5.05 -8.75
CA THR A 42 16.61 4.47 -9.06
C THR A 42 16.91 3.17 -8.32
N ASP A 43 16.18 2.85 -7.24
CA ASP A 43 16.41 1.65 -6.43
C ASP A 43 15.57 0.47 -6.98
N PHE A 44 15.91 0.03 -8.20
CA PHE A 44 15.16 -0.98 -8.95
C PHE A 44 15.24 -2.41 -8.38
N GLU A 45 16.05 -2.65 -7.35
CA GLU A 45 16.39 -4.01 -6.92
C GLU A 45 15.71 -4.49 -5.62
N SER A 46 15.06 -3.64 -4.83
CA SER A 46 14.60 -4.03 -3.48
C SER A 46 13.15 -3.75 -3.13
N VAL A 47 12.38 -3.03 -3.95
CA VAL A 47 10.99 -2.71 -3.61
C VAL A 47 10.07 -3.78 -4.18
N HIS A 48 9.70 -4.75 -3.35
CA HIS A 48 8.55 -5.61 -3.66
C HIS A 48 7.29 -4.73 -3.65
N GLU A 49 6.93 -4.14 -4.79
CA GLU A 49 5.72 -3.32 -4.84
C GLU A 49 4.49 -4.19 -4.49
N PRO A 50 3.63 -3.74 -3.54
CA PRO A 50 2.44 -4.46 -3.11
C PRO A 50 1.30 -4.35 -4.14
N PHE A 51 1.57 -4.75 -5.39
CA PHE A 51 0.69 -4.56 -6.55
C PHE A 51 -0.70 -5.18 -6.42
N ALA A 52 -0.89 -6.13 -5.49
CA ALA A 52 -2.18 -6.77 -5.27
C ALA A 52 -3.12 -5.93 -4.42
N PHE A 53 -2.58 -5.08 -3.54
CA PHE A 53 -3.35 -4.31 -2.56
C PHE A 53 -3.55 -2.85 -2.96
N PHE A 54 -2.56 -2.25 -3.64
CA PHE A 54 -2.61 -0.83 -4.01
C PHE A 54 -2.89 -0.61 -5.50
N ASN A 55 -3.61 0.47 -5.79
CA ASN A 55 -3.66 1.07 -7.12
C ASN A 55 -2.67 2.24 -7.16
N VAL A 56 -2.18 2.62 -8.33
CA VAL A 56 -1.28 3.78 -8.43
C VAL A 56 -1.92 4.79 -9.37
N THR A 57 -2.10 6.00 -8.85
CA THR A 57 -2.63 7.12 -9.63
C THR A 57 -1.58 7.64 -10.62
N LYS A 58 -2.01 8.50 -11.56
CA LYS A 58 -1.11 9.14 -12.53
C LYS A 58 0.00 9.98 -11.87
N GLU A 59 -0.19 10.39 -10.62
CA GLU A 59 0.76 11.21 -9.85
C GLU A 59 1.78 10.36 -9.06
N ASN A 60 1.83 9.04 -9.27
CA ASN A 60 2.61 8.08 -8.46
C ASN A 60 2.23 8.07 -6.98
N ARG A 61 0.95 8.25 -6.69
CA ARG A 61 0.37 8.07 -5.37
C ARG A 61 -0.31 6.71 -5.30
N TYR A 62 0.07 5.90 -4.30
CA TYR A 62 -0.52 4.58 -4.00
C TYR A 62 -1.90 4.71 -3.33
#